data_AF-A0A954Z224-F1
#
_entry.id   AF-A0A954Z224-F1
#
_cell.length_a   1.000
_cell.length_b   1.000
_cell.length_c   1.000
_cell.angle_alpha   90.00
_cell.angle_beta   90.00
_cell.angle_gamma   90.00
#
_symmetry.space_group_name_H-M   'P 1'
#
loop_
_entity.id
_entity.type
_entity.pdbx_description
1 polymer ?
#
loop_
_entity_poly.entity_id
_entity_poly.type
_entity_poly.pdbx_seq_one_letter_code
_entity_poly.pdbx_strand_id
1 'polypeptide(L)'
;INDENVVSDGNVIKVIDTSGATPSVISFPNPPDALSNPETTFDQLDIDATTMRVAAVSDNDVIYVFDIQNPNDAAIQLDLGVAANRDSFDGRSQFQFDNGYILYHQFPNVGDKLPGSGDNHAALINVDTDTITTFTENPTTANTPLALKGDSYCYFVWRENADAGDENNSYRSAIGTMSDAPGATLASQSDRYAFRSTTLDTSAGTTVIPIEDCLDPKLIGYGATCAVTPDGSRWFIAGWGPVDRNFDYVQMSTGGVFTDFADPDGNTLTGSLMGSDIVCSDDAAAFRALRQDEDSGCLTDDEWVLGFIVFDRL
;
A
#
# COMPACT_ATOMS: atom_id res chain seq x y z
N ILE A 1 8.23 8.27 19.48
CA ILE A 1 7.73 9.55 18.93
C ILE A 1 6.29 9.83 19.40
N ASN A 2 5.70 8.99 20.27
CA ASN A 2 4.34 9.16 20.80
C ASN A 2 4.32 9.70 22.24
N ASP A 3 4.89 10.87 22.47
CA ASP A 3 4.51 11.65 23.65
C ASP A 3 3.86 12.92 23.14
N GLU A 4 2.54 12.95 23.29
CA GLU A 4 1.58 13.98 22.85
C GLU A 4 1.96 15.39 23.33
N ASN A 5 2.91 15.48 24.27
CA ASN A 5 3.39 16.70 24.90
C ASN A 5 4.76 17.22 24.41
N VAL A 6 5.44 16.55 23.46
CA VAL A 6 6.82 16.91 23.07
C VAL A 6 6.92 17.67 21.74
N VAL A 7 5.81 17.91 21.03
CA VAL A 7 5.80 18.82 19.88
C VAL A 7 4.81 19.95 20.12
N SER A 8 5.33 21.00 20.75
CA SER A 8 4.59 22.08 21.44
C SER A 8 3.71 22.99 20.57
N ASP A 9 3.69 22.81 19.26
CA ASP A 9 2.99 23.70 18.33
C ASP A 9 1.55 23.27 18.02
N GLY A 10 1.15 22.06 18.43
CA GLY A 10 -0.19 21.52 18.16
C GLY A 10 -0.46 21.20 16.69
N ASN A 11 0.57 21.22 15.84
CA ASN A 11 0.46 20.88 14.43
C ASN A 11 0.43 19.35 14.24
N VAL A 12 -0.44 18.86 13.36
CA VAL A 12 -0.64 17.41 13.14
C VAL A 12 0.31 16.81 12.11
N ILE A 13 0.69 17.56 11.06
CA ILE A 13 1.62 17.11 10.03
C ILE A 13 3.02 17.65 10.30
N LYS A 14 4.01 16.74 10.31
CA LYS A 14 5.41 17.02 10.65
C LYS A 14 6.35 16.17 9.82
N VAL A 15 7.47 16.76 9.42
CA VAL A 15 8.59 16.07 8.75
C VAL A 15 9.82 16.15 9.63
N ILE A 16 10.53 15.03 9.76
CA ILE A 16 11.85 15.01 10.39
C ILE A 16 12.90 15.06 9.28
N ASP A 17 13.50 16.22 9.10
CA ASP A 17 14.65 16.37 8.20
C ASP A 17 15.91 15.82 8.89
N THR A 18 16.50 14.81 8.26
CA THR A 18 17.73 14.14 8.71
C THR A 18 18.94 14.41 7.82
N SER A 19 18.81 15.33 6.85
CA SER A 19 19.88 15.66 5.89
C SER A 19 21.06 16.40 6.52
N GLY A 20 20.82 17.10 7.64
CA GLY A 20 21.84 17.82 8.41
C GLY A 20 22.55 16.98 9.47
N ALA A 21 23.59 17.56 10.09
CA ALA A 21 24.32 16.92 11.20
C ALA A 21 23.46 16.73 12.48
N THR A 22 22.32 17.43 12.57
CA THR A 22 21.36 17.30 13.66
C THR A 22 19.97 17.28 13.04
N PRO A 23 19.15 16.25 13.31
CA PRO A 23 17.79 16.20 12.81
C PRO A 23 16.97 17.41 13.25
N SER A 24 16.11 17.92 12.38
CA SER A 24 15.19 19.01 12.68
C SER A 24 13.75 18.63 12.33
N VAL A 25 12.79 19.09 13.13
CA VAL A 25 11.37 18.92 12.85
C VAL A 25 10.85 20.14 12.11
N ILE A 26 10.27 19.90 10.93
CA ILE A 26 9.53 20.88 10.15
C ILE A 26 8.05 20.61 10.40
N SER A 27 7.35 21.59 10.95
CA SER A 27 5.91 21.50 11.21
C SER A 27 5.13 22.34 10.22
N PHE A 28 3.97 21.84 9.80
CA PHE A 28 3.06 22.56 8.91
C PHE A 28 1.84 23.08 9.67
N PRO A 29 1.30 24.26 9.32
CA PRO A 29 0.02 24.71 9.84
C PRO A 29 -1.06 23.65 9.64
N ASN A 30 -1.91 23.46 10.66
CA ASN A 30 -3.05 22.55 10.55
C ASN A 30 -3.95 22.93 9.36
N PRO A 31 -4.29 21.98 8.48
CA PRO A 31 -5.20 22.23 7.37
C PRO A 31 -6.62 22.56 7.87
N PRO A 32 -7.48 23.17 7.01
CA PRO A 32 -8.83 23.58 7.39
C PRO A 32 -9.66 22.47 8.05
N ASP A 33 -9.57 21.23 7.57
CA ASP A 33 -10.31 20.10 8.16
C ASP A 33 -9.88 19.85 9.61
N ALA A 34 -8.58 19.75 9.86
CA ALA A 34 -8.01 19.57 11.20
C ALA A 34 -8.31 20.74 12.16
N LEU A 35 -8.54 21.95 11.63
CA LEU A 35 -8.98 23.11 12.43
C LEU A 35 -10.48 23.06 12.75
N SER A 36 -11.28 22.51 11.85
CA SER A 36 -12.75 22.44 11.99
C SER A 36 -13.22 21.24 12.82
N ASN A 37 -12.43 20.16 12.84
CA ASN A 37 -12.66 18.97 13.63
C ASN A 37 -11.32 18.50 14.24
N PRO A 38 -11.11 18.68 15.56
CA PRO A 38 -9.88 18.23 16.23
C PRO A 38 -9.72 16.70 16.29
N GLU A 39 -10.75 15.95 15.92
CA GLU A 39 -10.68 14.48 15.77
C GLU A 39 -10.22 14.04 14.37
N THR A 40 -10.02 14.98 13.43
CA THR A 40 -9.53 14.67 12.07
C THR A 40 -8.21 13.91 12.16
N THR A 41 -8.18 12.68 11.66
CA THR A 41 -6.95 11.89 11.51
C THR A 41 -6.40 11.98 10.10
N PHE A 42 -5.11 11.70 9.98
CA PHE A 42 -4.44 11.51 8.71
C PHE A 42 -3.98 10.07 8.64
N ASP A 43 -4.58 9.31 7.73
CA ASP A 43 -4.44 7.87 7.73
C ASP A 43 -3.26 7.43 6.86
N GLN A 44 -2.89 8.24 5.87
CA GLN A 44 -1.82 7.96 4.92
C GLN A 44 -1.00 9.21 4.62
N LEU A 45 0.33 9.04 4.54
CA LEU A 45 1.26 10.10 4.19
C LEU A 45 2.31 9.54 3.23
N ASP A 46 2.76 10.37 2.30
CA ASP A 46 3.92 10.09 1.48
C ASP A 46 4.69 11.37 1.14
N ILE A 47 5.97 11.22 0.83
CA ILE A 47 6.90 12.33 0.59
C ILE A 47 7.52 12.19 -0.79
N ASP A 48 7.28 13.19 -1.63
CA ASP A 48 8.03 13.38 -2.86
C ASP A 48 9.34 14.11 -2.53
N ALA A 49 10.40 13.34 -2.36
CA ALA A 49 11.74 13.85 -2.08
C ALA A 49 12.31 14.73 -3.21
N THR A 50 11.84 14.56 -4.45
CA THR A 50 12.29 15.34 -5.61
C THR A 50 11.71 16.74 -5.57
N THR A 51 10.40 16.85 -5.35
CA THR A 51 9.71 18.16 -5.26
C THR A 51 9.72 18.75 -3.85
N MET A 52 10.24 18.01 -2.86
CA MET A 52 10.26 18.40 -1.44
C MET A 52 8.85 18.73 -0.94
N ARG A 53 7.88 17.87 -1.27
CA ARG A 53 6.49 18.00 -0.86
C ARG A 53 6.03 16.78 -0.08
N VAL A 54 5.10 16.98 0.84
CA VAL A 54 4.41 15.91 1.58
C VAL A 54 2.96 15.90 1.16
N ALA A 55 2.43 14.74 0.82
CA ALA A 55 1.01 14.56 0.62
C ALA A 55 0.44 13.75 1.80
N ALA A 56 -0.68 14.19 2.35
CA ALA A 56 -1.35 13.53 3.47
C ALA A 56 -2.85 13.43 3.18
N VAL A 57 -3.42 12.25 3.40
CA VAL A 57 -4.84 11.97 3.20
C VAL A 57 -5.55 12.12 4.54
N SER A 58 -6.55 13.00 4.61
CA SER A 58 -7.42 13.08 5.78
C SER A 58 -8.48 11.97 5.77
N ASP A 59 -9.01 11.66 6.94
CA ASP A 59 -10.20 10.82 7.16
C ASP A 59 -11.49 11.34 6.47
N ASN A 60 -11.44 12.52 5.85
CA ASN A 60 -12.52 13.11 5.06
C ASN A 60 -12.29 13.01 3.55
N ASP A 61 -11.39 12.12 3.11
CA ASP A 61 -11.02 11.86 1.71
C ASP A 61 -10.46 13.10 0.98
N VAL A 62 -9.81 14.00 1.73
CA VAL A 62 -9.14 15.18 1.16
C VAL A 62 -7.65 14.96 1.21
N ILE A 63 -6.97 15.17 0.07
CA ILE A 63 -5.52 15.13 0.04
C ILE A 63 -4.97 16.54 0.21
N TYR A 64 -4.11 16.69 1.21
CA TYR A 64 -3.37 17.91 1.49
C TYR A 64 -1.93 17.76 1.03
N VAL A 65 -1.44 18.68 0.21
CA VAL A 65 -0.04 18.73 -0.22
C VAL A 65 0.66 19.93 0.40
N PHE A 66 1.69 19.65 1.19
CA PHE A 66 2.50 20.61 1.92
C PHE A 66 3.86 20.77 1.25
N ASP A 67 4.37 22.02 1.18
CA ASP A 67 5.69 22.34 0.65
C ASP A 67 6.71 22.41 1.79
N ILE A 68 7.68 21.48 1.83
CA ILE A 68 8.72 21.42 2.87
C ILE A 68 9.63 22.65 2.80
N GLN A 69 9.84 23.23 1.61
CA GLN A 69 10.67 24.42 1.41
C GLN A 69 9.94 25.70 1.86
N ASN A 70 8.60 25.70 1.84
CA ASN A 70 7.76 26.82 2.27
C ASN A 70 6.73 26.35 3.32
N PRO A 71 7.16 25.90 4.51
CA PRO A 71 6.28 25.18 5.45
C PRO A 71 5.19 26.04 6.10
N ASN A 72 5.23 27.37 5.92
CA ASN A 72 4.18 28.28 6.41
C ASN A 72 3.10 28.59 5.37
N ASP A 73 3.28 28.17 4.12
CA ASP A 73 2.28 28.34 3.08
C ASP A 73 1.09 27.42 3.33
N ALA A 74 -0.09 27.84 2.87
CA ALA A 74 -1.27 26.99 2.95
C ALA A 74 -1.05 25.74 2.09
N ALA A 75 -1.42 24.57 2.63
CA ALA A 75 -1.40 23.33 1.87
C ALA A 75 -2.31 23.44 0.64
N ILE A 76 -1.89 22.83 -0.47
CA ILE A 76 -2.77 22.60 -1.61
C ILE A 76 -3.81 21.58 -1.15
N GLN A 77 -5.08 21.90 -1.39
CA GLN A 77 -6.20 21.01 -1.09
C GLN A 77 -6.68 20.39 -2.39
N LEU A 78 -6.62 19.06 -2.46
CA LEU A 78 -7.13 18.26 -3.58
C LEU A 78 -8.37 17.52 -3.07
N ASP A 79 -9.54 17.96 -3.52
CA ASP A 79 -10.82 17.33 -3.21
C ASP A 79 -11.01 16.14 -4.17
N LEU A 80 -11.00 14.91 -3.62
CA LEU A 80 -11.25 13.69 -4.39
C LEU A 80 -12.71 13.60 -4.90
N GLY A 81 -13.55 14.55 -4.49
CA GLY A 81 -14.94 14.73 -4.88
C GLY A 81 -15.87 13.73 -4.20
N VAL A 82 -17.19 13.89 -4.45
CA VAL A 82 -18.29 13.00 -4.00
C VAL A 82 -18.17 11.55 -4.51
N ALA A 83 -17.10 11.23 -5.24
CA ALA A 83 -16.82 9.92 -5.81
C ALA A 83 -16.20 8.95 -4.78
N ALA A 84 -15.47 9.45 -3.80
CA ALA A 84 -15.14 8.69 -2.60
C ALA A 84 -16.34 8.81 -1.64
N ASN A 85 -17.04 7.71 -1.38
CA ASN A 85 -17.97 7.71 -0.27
C ASN A 85 -17.13 7.77 1.01
N ARG A 86 -17.55 8.56 2.00
CA ARG A 86 -16.79 8.86 3.24
C ARG A 86 -16.43 7.63 4.11
N ASP A 87 -16.91 6.45 3.72
CA ASP A 87 -16.59 5.17 4.34
C ASP A 87 -15.41 4.45 3.63
N SER A 88 -14.73 5.07 2.66
CA SER A 88 -13.93 4.35 1.66
C SER A 88 -12.40 4.49 1.74
N PHE A 89 -11.85 5.50 2.40
CA PHE A 89 -10.45 5.43 2.86
C PHE A 89 -10.40 4.70 4.20
N ASP A 90 -10.69 3.42 4.20
CA ASP A 90 -10.64 2.57 5.40
C ASP A 90 -9.18 2.24 5.79
N GLY A 91 -8.24 3.18 5.56
CA GLY A 91 -6.79 3.05 5.70
C GLY A 91 -6.10 2.09 4.72
N ARG A 92 -6.86 1.52 3.76
CA ARG A 92 -6.50 0.27 3.05
C ARG A 92 -6.07 0.43 1.58
N SER A 93 -5.86 1.65 1.09
CA SER A 93 -5.50 1.95 -0.30
C SER A 93 -4.01 2.24 -0.46
N GLN A 94 -3.43 1.89 -1.61
CA GLN A 94 -2.14 2.43 -2.02
C GLN A 94 -2.23 3.96 -2.13
N PHE A 95 -1.28 4.65 -1.52
CA PHE A 95 -1.00 6.07 -1.71
C PHE A 95 0.49 6.22 -1.98
N GLN A 96 0.83 6.74 -3.16
CA GLN A 96 2.21 7.00 -3.56
C GLN A 96 2.31 8.41 -4.12
N PHE A 97 3.36 9.13 -3.75
CA PHE A 97 3.62 10.50 -4.19
C PHE A 97 5.06 10.62 -4.69
N ASP A 98 5.19 10.86 -6.00
CA ASP A 98 6.49 11.05 -6.64
C ASP A 98 6.39 12.01 -7.83
N ASN A 99 7.42 12.83 -8.00
CA ASN A 99 7.57 13.76 -9.12
C ASN A 99 6.31 14.63 -9.40
N GLY A 100 5.64 15.09 -8.35
CA GLY A 100 4.42 15.92 -8.44
C GLY A 100 3.14 15.16 -8.78
N TYR A 101 3.18 13.83 -8.79
CA TYR A 101 2.03 12.97 -9.07
C TYR A 101 1.67 12.10 -7.88
N ILE A 102 0.38 12.07 -7.54
CA ILE A 102 -0.17 11.19 -6.52
C ILE A 102 -0.90 10.07 -7.22
N LEU A 103 -0.48 8.83 -7.00
CA LEU A 103 -1.28 7.67 -7.36
C LEU A 103 -1.98 7.15 -6.13
N TYR A 104 -3.29 6.99 -6.24
CA TYR A 104 -4.12 6.41 -5.20
C TYR A 104 -5.11 5.41 -5.77
N HIS A 105 -5.56 4.48 -4.94
CA HIS A 105 -6.66 3.59 -5.29
C HIS A 105 -8.00 4.28 -4.98
N GLN A 106 -8.85 4.42 -6.00
CA GLN A 106 -10.17 5.02 -5.87
C GLN A 106 -11.23 3.94 -5.72
N PHE A 107 -11.87 3.91 -4.56
CA PHE A 107 -13.03 3.06 -4.32
C PHE A 107 -14.30 3.70 -4.90
N PRO A 108 -15.20 2.91 -5.52
CA PRO A 108 -16.43 3.41 -6.08
C PRO A 108 -17.38 3.81 -4.96
N ASN A 109 -18.13 4.87 -5.21
CA ASN A 109 -19.24 5.27 -4.38
C ASN A 109 -20.26 4.12 -4.28
N VAL A 110 -20.30 3.44 -3.13
CA VAL A 110 -21.24 2.33 -2.84
C VAL A 110 -22.63 2.84 -2.46
N GLY A 111 -23.04 3.99 -3.02
CA GLY A 111 -24.42 4.45 -2.99
C GLY A 111 -25.32 3.54 -3.81
N ASP A 112 -26.02 2.62 -3.14
CA ASP A 112 -27.14 1.79 -3.61
C ASP A 112 -26.90 0.80 -4.76
N LYS A 113 -25.67 0.64 -5.26
CA LYS A 113 -25.40 -0.35 -6.32
C LYS A 113 -24.78 -1.64 -5.75
N LEU A 114 -25.27 -2.76 -6.26
CA LEU A 114 -24.90 -4.13 -5.88
C LEU A 114 -23.36 -4.31 -5.85
N PRO A 115 -22.82 -5.13 -4.93
CA PRO A 115 -21.42 -5.55 -4.98
C PRO A 115 -21.09 -6.10 -6.38
N GLY A 116 -20.03 -5.56 -7.01
CA GLY A 116 -19.61 -5.89 -8.38
C GLY A 116 -20.00 -4.88 -9.48
N SER A 117 -20.52 -3.71 -9.13
CA SER A 117 -20.91 -2.67 -10.11
C SER A 117 -20.21 -1.32 -9.90
N GLY A 118 -19.18 -1.31 -9.07
CA GLY A 118 -18.40 -0.13 -8.76
C GLY A 118 -17.13 -0.06 -9.60
N ASP A 119 -16.94 1.08 -10.24
CA ASP A 119 -15.75 1.57 -10.92
C ASP A 119 -14.56 1.73 -9.94
N ASN A 120 -14.02 0.61 -9.44
CA ASN A 120 -12.76 0.58 -8.68
C ASN A 120 -11.60 0.78 -9.67
N HIS A 121 -10.90 1.91 -9.56
CA HIS A 121 -9.85 2.32 -10.50
C HIS A 121 -8.65 2.84 -9.73
N ALA A 122 -7.45 2.65 -10.27
CA ALA A 122 -6.35 3.50 -9.84
C ALA A 122 -6.57 4.90 -10.41
N ALA A 123 -6.19 5.93 -9.66
CA ALA A 123 -6.30 7.31 -10.10
C ALA A 123 -4.97 8.02 -9.85
N LEU A 124 -4.55 8.82 -10.82
CA LEU A 124 -3.35 9.64 -10.77
C LEU A 124 -3.75 11.10 -10.80
N ILE A 125 -3.30 11.84 -9.79
CA ILE A 125 -3.49 13.28 -9.68
C ILE A 125 -2.18 13.97 -10.02
N ASN A 126 -2.23 14.92 -10.96
CA ASN A 126 -1.17 15.91 -11.11
C ASN A 126 -1.41 17.05 -10.10
N VAL A 127 -0.53 17.19 -9.11
CA VAL A 127 -0.67 18.18 -8.03
C VAL A 127 -0.61 19.61 -8.55
N ASP A 128 0.17 19.88 -9.59
CA ASP A 128 0.34 21.25 -10.11
C ASP A 128 -0.85 21.70 -10.97
N THR A 129 -1.58 20.76 -11.58
CA THR A 129 -2.70 21.08 -12.50
C THR A 129 -4.06 20.63 -12.00
N ASP A 130 -4.12 19.99 -10.83
CA ASP A 130 -5.34 19.40 -10.24
C ASP A 130 -6.08 18.48 -11.23
N THR A 131 -5.32 17.77 -12.06
CA THR A 131 -5.87 16.92 -13.11
C THR A 131 -5.84 15.47 -12.66
N ILE A 132 -7.02 14.83 -12.64
CA ILE A 132 -7.19 13.43 -12.27
C ILE A 132 -7.32 12.57 -13.53
N THR A 133 -6.49 11.53 -13.63
CA THR A 133 -6.56 10.48 -14.66
C THR A 133 -6.91 9.16 -13.99
N THR A 134 -7.97 8.50 -14.42
CA THR A 134 -8.38 7.19 -13.89
C THR A 134 -7.94 6.05 -14.81
N PHE A 135 -7.53 4.93 -14.22
CA PHE A 135 -7.05 3.73 -14.89
C PHE A 135 -7.98 2.57 -14.58
N THR A 136 -8.74 2.18 -15.59
CA THR A 136 -9.59 0.98 -15.56
C THR A 136 -8.85 -0.25 -16.09
N GLU A 137 -7.72 -0.02 -16.76
CA GLU A 137 -6.86 -1.01 -17.41
C GLU A 137 -5.43 -0.47 -17.45
N ASN A 138 -4.49 -1.27 -17.98
CA ASN A 138 -3.15 -0.79 -18.27
C ASN A 138 -3.19 0.39 -19.25
N PRO A 139 -2.21 1.32 -19.16
CA PRO A 139 -2.23 2.55 -19.94
C PRO A 139 -2.04 2.20 -21.42
N THR A 140 -2.96 2.64 -22.28
CA THR A 140 -2.91 2.33 -23.71
C THR A 140 -1.95 3.21 -24.50
N THR A 141 -1.39 4.25 -23.85
CA THR A 141 -0.45 5.21 -24.45
C THR A 141 0.89 5.16 -23.72
N ALA A 142 1.98 5.02 -24.48
CA ALA A 142 3.33 5.26 -23.98
C ALA A 142 3.45 6.70 -23.44
N ASN A 143 4.26 6.90 -22.40
CA ASN A 143 4.52 8.19 -21.75
C ASN A 143 3.33 8.86 -21.04
N THR A 144 2.27 8.12 -20.68
CA THR A 144 1.36 8.60 -19.61
C THR A 144 2.20 8.82 -18.35
N PRO A 145 2.04 9.90 -17.57
CA PRO A 145 2.85 10.13 -16.37
C PRO A 145 2.48 9.12 -15.26
N LEU A 146 2.87 7.86 -15.41
CA LEU A 146 2.56 6.78 -14.48
C LEU A 146 3.80 6.26 -13.78
N ALA A 147 4.98 6.71 -14.21
CA ALA A 147 6.22 6.50 -13.50
C ALA A 147 6.08 7.04 -12.07
N LEU A 148 6.09 6.12 -11.11
CA LEU A 148 6.10 6.44 -9.68
C LEU A 148 7.49 6.34 -9.07
N LYS A 149 8.43 5.63 -9.72
CA LYS A 149 9.87 5.68 -9.45
C LYS A 149 10.64 5.31 -10.72
N GLY A 150 11.53 6.19 -11.18
CA GLY A 150 12.27 6.00 -12.43
C GLY A 150 11.32 5.96 -13.64
N ASP A 151 11.43 4.93 -14.49
CA ASP A 151 10.49 4.68 -15.59
C ASP A 151 9.45 3.61 -15.22
N SER A 152 9.35 3.22 -13.95
CA SER A 152 8.57 2.08 -13.49
C SER A 152 7.35 2.49 -12.67
N TYR A 153 6.32 1.64 -12.70
CA TYR A 153 5.07 1.87 -11.98
C TYR A 153 4.54 0.59 -11.34
N CYS A 154 3.80 0.77 -10.24
CA CYS A 154 3.07 -0.29 -9.58
C CYS A 154 1.74 0.27 -9.12
N TYR A 155 0.64 -0.34 -9.52
CA TYR A 155 -0.68 0.05 -9.06
C TYR A 155 -1.67 -1.09 -9.03
N PHE A 156 -2.83 -0.88 -8.42
CA PHE A 156 -3.87 -1.89 -8.32
C PHE A 156 -5.09 -1.49 -9.13
N VAL A 157 -5.57 -2.40 -9.98
CA VAL A 157 -6.84 -2.25 -10.72
C VAL A 157 -7.86 -3.26 -10.23
N TRP A 158 -9.14 -2.92 -10.39
CA TRP A 158 -10.20 -3.88 -10.16
C TRP A 158 -10.10 -5.08 -11.09
N ARG A 159 -10.42 -6.24 -10.52
CA ARG A 159 -10.53 -7.51 -11.21
C ARG A 159 -11.47 -7.42 -12.42
N GLU A 160 -11.03 -7.87 -13.59
CA GLU A 160 -11.92 -7.93 -14.76
C GLU A 160 -12.99 -9.03 -14.59
N ASN A 161 -14.11 -8.94 -15.32
CA ASN A 161 -15.11 -10.02 -15.33
C ASN A 161 -14.54 -11.39 -15.73
N ALA A 162 -13.47 -11.42 -16.54
CA ALA A 162 -12.77 -12.65 -16.91
C ALA A 162 -12.08 -13.34 -15.71
N ASP A 163 -11.84 -12.59 -14.65
CA ASP A 163 -11.20 -13.08 -13.45
C ASP A 163 -12.22 -13.53 -12.40
N ALA A 164 -13.53 -13.22 -12.50
CA ALA A 164 -14.60 -13.26 -11.46
C ALA A 164 -14.96 -14.63 -10.80
N GLY A 165 -14.05 -15.60 -10.77
CA GLY A 165 -14.32 -16.96 -10.31
C GLY A 165 -14.54 -17.13 -8.81
N ASP A 166 -13.97 -16.29 -7.94
CA ASP A 166 -14.04 -16.49 -6.49
C ASP A 166 -13.67 -15.21 -5.73
N GLU A 167 -14.61 -14.71 -4.93
CA GLU A 167 -14.48 -13.62 -3.95
C GLU A 167 -14.27 -12.20 -4.50
N ASN A 168 -15.19 -11.32 -4.13
CA ASN A 168 -15.48 -10.05 -4.81
C ASN A 168 -14.55 -8.88 -4.45
N ASN A 169 -13.39 -9.09 -3.80
CA ASN A 169 -12.60 -8.00 -3.20
C ASN A 169 -11.08 -8.07 -3.46
N SER A 170 -10.60 -8.75 -4.51
CA SER A 170 -9.15 -8.84 -4.80
C SER A 170 -8.71 -7.86 -5.89
N TYR A 171 -7.62 -7.12 -5.65
CA TYR A 171 -7.08 -6.13 -6.58
C TYR A 171 -5.80 -6.64 -7.23
N ARG A 172 -5.77 -6.55 -8.56
CA ARG A 172 -4.70 -7.09 -9.39
C ARG A 172 -3.63 -6.03 -9.58
N SER A 173 -2.37 -6.38 -9.32
CA SER A 173 -1.28 -5.46 -9.61
C SER A 173 -1.06 -5.28 -11.11
N ALA A 174 -0.86 -4.03 -11.49
CA ALA A 174 -0.33 -3.58 -12.76
C ALA A 174 1.10 -3.12 -12.52
N ILE A 175 2.06 -3.82 -13.13
CA ILE A 175 3.48 -3.45 -13.09
C ILE A 175 4.06 -3.32 -14.49
N GLY A 176 5.07 -2.46 -14.60
CA GLY A 176 5.84 -2.36 -15.83
C GLY A 176 6.62 -1.07 -15.90
N THR A 177 7.18 -0.84 -17.08
CA THR A 177 7.88 0.38 -17.43
C THR A 177 7.05 1.23 -18.39
N MET A 178 7.32 2.53 -18.43
CA MET A 178 6.65 3.47 -19.32
C MET A 178 6.91 3.20 -20.81
N SER A 179 8.11 2.73 -21.14
CA SER A 179 8.49 2.37 -22.51
C SER A 179 7.78 1.13 -23.02
N ASP A 180 7.35 0.25 -22.11
CA ASP A 180 6.69 -1.00 -22.44
C ASP A 180 5.16 -0.86 -22.53
N ALA A 181 4.57 0.28 -22.17
CA ALA A 181 3.13 0.55 -22.39
C ALA A 181 2.84 0.70 -23.90
N PRO A 182 1.89 -0.06 -24.50
CA PRO A 182 0.75 -0.76 -23.90
C PRO A 182 0.92 -2.27 -23.60
N GLY A 183 2.14 -2.82 -23.68
CA GLY A 183 2.47 -4.21 -23.39
C GLY A 183 2.74 -4.54 -21.91
N ALA A 184 2.31 -3.68 -20.99
CA ALA A 184 2.55 -3.88 -19.58
C ALA A 184 1.89 -5.15 -19.04
N THR A 185 2.60 -5.80 -18.12
CA THR A 185 2.19 -7.09 -17.56
C THR A 185 1.27 -6.81 -16.38
N LEU A 186 -0.04 -6.88 -16.61
CA LEU A 186 -0.94 -7.18 -15.49
C LEU A 186 -0.48 -8.51 -14.89
N ALA A 187 -0.38 -8.59 -13.56
CA ALA A 187 -0.02 -9.85 -12.88
C ALA A 187 -0.80 -11.03 -13.49
N SER A 188 -0.17 -12.17 -13.76
CA SER A 188 -0.86 -13.32 -14.36
C SER A 188 -2.06 -13.74 -13.52
N GLN A 189 -3.05 -14.39 -14.16
CA GLN A 189 -4.22 -14.96 -13.48
C GLN A 189 -3.80 -15.72 -12.22
N SER A 190 -4.57 -15.54 -11.16
CA SER A 190 -4.42 -16.14 -9.83
C SER A 190 -3.88 -17.57 -9.87
N ASP A 191 -2.58 -17.74 -9.66
CA ASP A 191 -2.02 -19.04 -9.30
C ASP A 191 -2.34 -19.27 -7.81
N ARG A 192 -3.46 -19.95 -7.56
CA ARG A 192 -3.81 -20.43 -6.23
C ARG A 192 -2.94 -21.64 -5.91
N TYR A 193 -1.99 -21.46 -4.99
CA TYR A 193 -1.31 -22.60 -4.40
C TYR A 193 -2.17 -23.19 -3.28
N ALA A 194 -2.43 -24.48 -3.35
CA ALA A 194 -2.95 -25.22 -2.20
C ALA A 194 -1.85 -25.29 -1.14
N PHE A 195 -2.12 -24.80 0.08
CA PHE A 195 -1.20 -25.00 1.19
C PHE A 195 -1.00 -26.48 1.46
N ARG A 196 0.19 -26.85 1.92
CA ARG A 196 0.38 -28.18 2.50
C ARG A 196 -0.51 -28.26 3.74
N SER A 197 -1.58 -29.04 3.65
CA SER A 197 -2.34 -29.49 4.81
C SER A 197 -1.39 -30.28 5.72
N THR A 198 -0.77 -29.61 6.69
CA THR A 198 -0.06 -30.28 7.77
C THR A 198 -1.04 -30.47 8.92
N THR A 199 -1.28 -31.72 9.29
CA THR A 199 -2.03 -32.01 10.51
C THR A 199 -1.08 -31.74 11.68
N LEU A 200 -1.28 -30.65 12.43
CA LEU A 200 -0.53 -30.40 13.66
C LEU A 200 -1.01 -31.42 14.71
N ASP A 201 -0.20 -32.46 14.97
CA ASP A 201 -0.49 -33.49 15.99
C ASP A 201 -0.08 -32.97 17.37
N THR A 202 -1.00 -32.27 18.04
CA THR A 202 -0.84 -31.93 19.45
C THR A 202 -1.32 -33.10 20.30
N SER A 203 -0.42 -34.05 20.54
CA SER A 203 -0.69 -35.19 21.40
C SER A 203 -0.91 -34.75 22.86
N ALA A 204 -2.14 -34.33 23.21
CA ALA A 204 -2.84 -34.44 24.50
C ALA A 204 -4.23 -33.74 24.45
N GLY A 205 -5.17 -34.28 23.68
CA GLY A 205 -6.61 -33.97 23.85
C GLY A 205 -7.12 -32.66 23.26
N THR A 206 -6.45 -32.12 22.24
CA THR A 206 -6.76 -30.81 21.64
C THR A 206 -7.66 -30.94 20.41
N THR A 207 -8.57 -29.98 20.25
CA THR A 207 -9.36 -29.78 19.02
C THR A 207 -8.41 -29.58 17.83
N VAL A 208 -8.50 -30.44 16.82
CA VAL A 208 -7.81 -30.25 15.55
C VAL A 208 -8.48 -29.09 14.84
N ILE A 209 -7.81 -27.94 14.74
CA ILE A 209 -8.18 -26.89 13.80
C ILE A 209 -7.50 -27.28 12.47
N PRO A 210 -8.24 -27.59 11.40
CA PRO A 210 -7.64 -27.75 10.08
C PRO A 210 -6.89 -26.47 9.73
N ILE A 211 -5.60 -26.57 9.37
CA ILE A 211 -4.83 -25.41 8.88
C ILE A 211 -5.51 -24.75 7.66
N GLU A 212 -6.29 -25.54 6.92
CA GLU A 212 -7.14 -25.10 5.80
C GLU A 212 -8.19 -24.05 6.20
N ASP A 213 -8.61 -23.98 7.47
CA ASP A 213 -9.54 -22.96 7.96
C ASP A 213 -8.85 -21.62 8.29
N CYS A 214 -7.51 -21.57 8.23
CA CYS A 214 -6.71 -20.40 8.63
C CYS A 214 -5.78 -19.86 7.55
N LEU A 215 -5.62 -20.56 6.42
CA LEU A 215 -4.76 -20.14 5.32
C LEU A 215 -5.57 -20.06 4.01
N ASP A 216 -5.92 -18.84 3.61
CA ASP A 216 -6.54 -18.60 2.31
C ASP A 216 -5.53 -18.75 1.18
N PRO A 217 -5.88 -19.44 0.07
CA PRO A 217 -4.98 -19.75 -1.04
C PRO A 217 -4.21 -18.52 -1.48
N LYS A 218 -2.88 -18.62 -1.45
CA LYS A 218 -1.98 -17.54 -1.83
C LYS A 218 -2.28 -17.05 -3.25
N LEU A 219 -2.39 -15.73 -3.41
CA LEU A 219 -2.62 -15.07 -4.70
C LEU A 219 -1.37 -14.30 -5.12
N ILE A 220 -0.68 -14.78 -6.15
CA ILE A 220 0.50 -14.13 -6.69
C ILE A 220 0.10 -12.90 -7.52
N GLY A 221 0.70 -11.75 -7.23
CA GLY A 221 0.44 -10.50 -7.94
C GLY A 221 -0.81 -9.74 -7.50
N TYR A 222 -1.39 -10.09 -6.34
CA TYR A 222 -2.52 -9.41 -5.72
C TYR A 222 -2.08 -8.79 -4.39
N GLY A 223 -2.64 -7.63 -4.05
CA GLY A 223 -2.27 -6.88 -2.85
C GLY A 223 -3.08 -5.58 -2.70
N ALA A 224 -2.64 -4.74 -1.77
CA ALA A 224 -3.24 -3.42 -1.48
C ALA A 224 -2.21 -2.29 -1.58
N THR A 225 -0.98 -2.61 -1.20
CA THR A 225 0.12 -1.66 -1.16
C THR A 225 1.23 -2.18 -2.04
N CYS A 226 1.91 -1.24 -2.67
CA CYS A 226 3.05 -1.59 -3.49
C CYS A 226 4.05 -0.47 -3.53
N ALA A 227 5.30 -0.86 -3.72
CA ALA A 227 6.44 0.03 -3.74
C ALA A 227 7.37 -0.38 -4.87
N VAL A 228 8.02 0.62 -5.47
CA VAL A 228 9.00 0.43 -6.54
C VAL A 228 10.34 0.91 -6.00
N THR A 229 11.42 0.19 -6.29
CA THR A 229 12.75 0.65 -5.91
C THR A 229 13.12 1.95 -6.62
N PRO A 230 13.97 2.82 -6.04
CA PRO A 230 14.31 4.11 -6.65
C PRO A 230 14.96 4.00 -8.03
N ASP A 231 15.64 2.89 -8.32
CA ASP A 231 16.19 2.58 -9.65
C ASP A 231 15.16 2.00 -10.64
N GLY A 232 13.92 1.79 -10.20
CA GLY A 232 12.82 1.22 -10.99
C GLY A 232 12.96 -0.28 -11.29
N SER A 233 13.94 -0.99 -10.72
CA SER A 233 14.27 -2.36 -11.13
C SER A 233 13.45 -3.45 -10.44
N ARG A 234 12.82 -3.14 -9.29
CA ARG A 234 12.06 -4.10 -8.49
C ARG A 234 10.72 -3.52 -8.06
N TRP A 235 9.70 -4.37 -8.10
CA TRP A 235 8.35 -4.10 -7.62
C TRP A 235 8.07 -4.96 -6.40
N PHE A 236 7.58 -4.35 -5.35
CA PHE A 236 7.14 -5.04 -4.15
C PHE A 236 5.64 -4.85 -3.97
N ILE A 237 4.92 -5.90 -3.60
CA ILE A 237 3.52 -5.84 -3.21
C ILE A 237 3.32 -6.49 -1.84
N ALA A 238 2.38 -5.94 -1.08
CA ALA A 238 1.94 -6.46 0.21
C ALA A 238 0.41 -6.35 0.32
N GLY A 239 -0.18 -7.10 1.26
CA GLY A 239 -1.63 -7.30 1.29
C GLY A 239 -2.46 -6.18 1.94
N TRP A 240 -3.72 -6.53 2.24
CA TRP A 240 -4.91 -5.70 2.43
C TRP A 240 -5.29 -5.42 3.88
N GLY A 241 -4.74 -6.19 4.82
CA GLY A 241 -5.29 -6.21 6.17
C GLY A 241 -4.25 -6.11 7.28
N PRO A 242 -4.74 -6.10 8.53
CA PRO A 242 -3.90 -6.59 9.59
C PRO A 242 -3.46 -8.01 9.17
N VAL A 243 -2.16 -8.20 8.98
CA VAL A 243 -1.48 -9.49 8.88
C VAL A 243 -2.12 -10.44 9.89
N ASP A 244 -3.09 -11.26 9.47
CA ASP A 244 -3.77 -12.20 10.37
C ASP A 244 -4.38 -13.39 9.62
N ARG A 245 -5.05 -13.18 8.47
CA ARG A 245 -5.80 -14.23 7.75
C ARG A 245 -5.93 -14.09 6.24
N ASN A 246 -5.91 -12.88 5.67
CA ASN A 246 -6.31 -12.66 4.27
C ASN A 246 -5.13 -12.18 3.42
N PHE A 247 -4.71 -12.96 2.40
CA PHE A 247 -3.87 -12.52 1.26
C PHE A 247 -2.59 -11.67 1.53
N ASP A 248 -2.06 -11.62 2.74
CA ASP A 248 -1.01 -10.68 3.14
C ASP A 248 0.40 -11.26 2.96
N TYR A 249 0.80 -11.54 1.72
CA TYR A 249 2.16 -11.98 1.41
C TYR A 249 3.00 -10.85 0.86
N VAL A 250 4.24 -10.73 1.34
CA VAL A 250 5.23 -9.86 0.69
C VAL A 250 5.73 -10.57 -0.56
N GLN A 251 5.58 -9.92 -1.71
CA GLN A 251 6.00 -10.47 -3.00
C GLN A 251 6.86 -9.45 -3.74
N MET A 252 7.78 -9.95 -4.56
CA MET A 252 8.67 -9.16 -5.39
C MET A 252 8.59 -9.61 -6.84
N SER A 253 8.69 -8.65 -7.76
CA SER A 253 8.92 -8.90 -9.18
C SER A 253 10.09 -8.05 -9.68
N THR A 254 10.77 -8.52 -10.73
CA THR A 254 11.81 -7.78 -11.48
C THR A 254 11.38 -7.52 -12.94
N GLY A 255 10.06 -7.47 -13.18
CA GLY A 255 9.47 -7.21 -14.51
C GLY A 255 8.79 -8.44 -15.11
N GLY A 256 8.35 -9.38 -14.27
CA GLY A 256 7.67 -10.61 -14.68
C GLY A 256 6.76 -11.15 -13.57
N VAL A 257 6.74 -12.47 -13.39
CA VAL A 257 5.93 -13.13 -12.36
C VAL A 257 6.42 -12.73 -10.97
N PHE A 258 5.48 -12.43 -10.07
CA PHE A 258 5.80 -12.18 -8.67
C PHE A 258 6.24 -13.46 -7.96
N THR A 259 7.21 -13.32 -7.07
CA THR A 259 7.68 -14.37 -6.16
C THR A 259 7.58 -13.88 -4.74
N ASP A 260 7.17 -14.73 -3.81
CA ASP A 260 7.22 -14.45 -2.38
C ASP A 260 8.62 -14.64 -1.80
N PHE A 261 8.77 -14.16 -0.57
CA PHE A 261 9.92 -14.45 0.25
C PHE A 261 9.64 -15.67 1.12
N ALA A 262 10.57 -16.62 1.13
CA ALA A 262 10.55 -17.68 2.14
C ALA A 262 10.70 -17.05 3.53
N ASP A 263 10.02 -17.63 4.50
CA ASP A 263 10.29 -17.31 5.90
C ASP A 263 11.76 -17.64 6.23
N PRO A 264 12.56 -16.64 6.67
CA PRO A 264 13.99 -16.82 6.91
C PRO A 264 14.28 -17.82 8.05
N ASP A 265 13.36 -17.95 9.01
CA ASP A 265 13.54 -18.81 10.18
C ASP A 265 12.84 -20.17 10.01
N GLY A 266 11.95 -20.29 9.02
CA GLY A 266 11.25 -21.53 8.66
C GLY A 266 10.23 -22.00 9.70
N ASN A 267 9.80 -21.10 10.58
CA ASN A 267 8.92 -21.37 11.71
C ASN A 267 7.43 -21.10 11.40
N THR A 268 7.15 -20.43 10.29
CA THR A 268 5.78 -20.14 9.83
C THR A 268 5.03 -21.36 9.34
N LEU A 269 3.73 -21.37 9.63
CA LEU A 269 2.78 -22.32 9.02
C LEU A 269 2.67 -22.15 7.50
N THR A 270 2.91 -20.94 6.98
CA THR A 270 2.84 -20.63 5.55
C THR A 270 4.14 -20.93 4.78
N GLY A 271 5.27 -21.05 5.47
CA GLY A 271 6.61 -21.09 4.88
C GLY A 271 7.01 -19.81 4.14
N SER A 272 6.21 -18.75 4.25
CA SER A 272 6.31 -17.53 3.44
C SER A 272 6.16 -16.29 4.32
N LEU A 273 6.92 -15.25 4.01
CA LEU A 273 6.86 -13.97 4.69
C LEU A 273 5.51 -13.28 4.46
N MET A 274 4.84 -12.93 5.55
CA MET A 274 3.59 -12.19 5.52
C MET A 274 3.81 -10.72 5.87
N GLY A 275 3.06 -9.83 5.22
CA GLY A 275 3.17 -8.40 5.48
C GLY A 275 2.13 -7.53 4.77
N SER A 276 1.97 -6.33 5.30
CA SER A 276 1.16 -5.22 4.80
C SER A 276 2.01 -3.94 4.71
N ASP A 277 1.45 -2.88 4.11
CA ASP A 277 2.02 -1.52 4.16
C ASP A 277 3.48 -1.41 3.71
N ILE A 278 3.77 -1.84 2.48
CA ILE A 278 5.14 -1.85 1.96
C ILE A 278 5.58 -0.50 1.38
N VAL A 279 6.80 -0.08 1.73
CA VAL A 279 7.49 1.12 1.22
C VAL A 279 8.94 0.79 0.87
N CYS A 280 9.57 1.56 -0.02
CA CYS A 280 10.97 1.35 -0.46
C CYS A 280 11.85 2.59 -0.21
N SER A 281 13.07 2.36 0.26
CA SER A 281 14.21 3.29 0.19
C SER A 281 15.17 2.89 -0.95
N ASP A 282 16.34 3.51 -1.01
CA ASP A 282 17.41 3.15 -1.98
C ASP A 282 17.98 1.73 -1.74
N ASP A 283 17.80 1.20 -0.54
CA ASP A 283 18.58 0.11 0.03
C ASP A 283 17.74 -0.93 0.78
N ALA A 284 16.48 -0.63 1.09
CA ALA A 284 15.57 -1.61 1.68
C ALA A 284 14.10 -1.38 1.31
N ALA A 285 13.32 -2.46 1.34
CA ALA A 285 11.87 -2.40 1.45
C ALA A 285 11.49 -2.65 2.90
N ALA A 286 10.64 -1.79 3.46
CA ALA A 286 10.09 -1.92 4.80
C ALA A 286 8.60 -2.20 4.72
N PHE A 287 8.09 -3.04 5.62
CA PHE A 287 6.68 -3.45 5.63
C PHE A 287 6.26 -3.83 7.05
N ARG A 288 4.98 -3.69 7.34
CA ARG A 288 4.41 -4.17 8.59
C ARG A 288 4.25 -5.68 8.53
N ALA A 289 4.66 -6.37 9.58
CA ALA A 289 4.57 -7.83 9.69
C ALA A 289 4.09 -8.23 11.08
N LEU A 290 3.73 -9.50 11.24
CA LEU A 290 3.65 -10.13 12.56
C LEU A 290 4.96 -10.85 12.87
N ARG A 291 5.36 -10.84 14.13
CA ARG A 291 6.38 -11.78 14.59
C ARG A 291 5.82 -13.19 14.46
N GLN A 292 6.46 -14.00 13.65
CA GLN A 292 6.06 -15.39 13.43
C GLN A 292 6.83 -16.26 14.44
N ASP A 293 6.14 -16.74 15.47
CA ASP A 293 6.71 -17.64 16.48
C ASP A 293 6.47 -19.12 16.12
N GLU A 294 7.31 -20.02 16.63
CA GLU A 294 7.10 -21.48 16.47
C GLU A 294 5.74 -21.87 17.07
N ASP A 295 4.91 -22.58 16.30
CA ASP A 295 3.53 -22.97 16.67
C ASP A 295 2.53 -21.82 16.87
N SER A 296 2.81 -20.60 16.40
CA SER A 296 1.77 -19.55 16.33
C SER A 296 0.65 -20.06 15.43
N GLY A 297 -0.52 -20.35 16.01
CA GLY A 297 -1.72 -20.77 15.29
C GLY A 297 -2.25 -19.66 14.37
N CYS A 298 -3.53 -19.71 14.01
CA CYS A 298 -4.19 -18.67 13.20
C CYS A 298 -3.87 -17.29 13.80
N LEU A 299 -3.16 -16.46 13.03
CA LEU A 299 -2.15 -15.45 13.45
C LEU A 299 -2.71 -14.21 14.18
N THR A 300 -3.79 -14.34 14.95
CA THR A 300 -4.53 -13.18 15.48
C THR A 300 -3.93 -12.55 16.73
N ASP A 301 -2.94 -13.20 17.36
CA ASP A 301 -2.42 -12.78 18.67
C ASP A 301 -0.91 -12.44 18.66
N ASP A 302 -0.26 -12.44 17.48
CA ASP A 302 1.17 -12.18 17.39
C ASP A 302 1.52 -10.68 17.51
N GLU A 303 2.75 -10.38 17.93
CA GLU A 303 3.25 -9.02 18.07
C GLU A 303 3.48 -8.39 16.69
N TRP A 304 2.99 -7.16 16.49
CA TRP A 304 3.34 -6.35 15.33
C TRP A 304 4.82 -5.99 15.31
N VAL A 305 5.48 -6.27 14.19
CA VAL A 305 6.88 -5.93 13.96
C VAL A 305 7.05 -5.19 12.64
N LEU A 306 8.19 -4.51 12.50
CA LEU A 306 8.62 -3.91 11.25
C LEU A 306 9.59 -4.87 10.55
N GLY A 307 9.20 -5.35 9.39
CA GLY A 307 10.03 -6.19 8.52
C GLY A 307 10.86 -5.34 7.57
N PHE A 308 12.04 -5.85 7.22
CA PHE A 308 12.94 -5.22 6.26
C PHE A 308 13.51 -6.26 5.30
N ILE A 309 13.46 -5.95 4.01
CA ILE A 309 14.21 -6.65 2.95
C ILE A 309 15.32 -5.74 2.49
N VAL A 310 16.58 -6.08 2.79
CA VAL A 310 17.75 -5.28 2.39
C VAL A 310 18.23 -5.72 1.01
N PHE A 311 18.33 -4.76 0.09
CA PHE A 311 18.49 -5.04 -1.35
C PHE A 311 19.83 -5.63 -1.76
N ASP A 312 20.89 -5.41 -0.97
CA ASP A 312 22.22 -5.98 -1.20
C ASP A 312 22.32 -7.47 -0.81
N ARG A 313 21.26 -8.01 -0.21
CA ARG A 313 21.13 -9.43 0.17
C ARG A 313 20.15 -10.22 -0.70
N LEU A 314 19.61 -9.58 -1.74
CA LEU A 314 18.67 -10.15 -2.71
C LEU A 314 19.37 -10.64 -3.99
#